data_AF-A0A9P7DLI5-F1
#
_entry.id   AF-A0A9P7DLI5-F1
#
_cell.length_a   1.000
_cell.length_b   1.000
_cell.length_c   1.000
_cell.angle_alpha   90.00
_cell.angle_beta   90.00
_cell.angle_gamma   90.00
#
_symmetry.space_group_name_H-M   'P 1'
#
loop_
_entity.id
_entity.type
_entity.pdbx_description
1 polymer ?
#
loop_
_entity_poly.entity_id
_entity_poly.type
_entity_poly.pdbx_seq_one_letter_code
_entity_poly.pdbx_strand_id
1 'polypeptide(L)'
;MRGMSLYSGVFIPTVAHAAGGENVHPWLIEDDTLIPILTKTWNVVYADNPSLKNYKIVLGGAVYHVAKQCLSEWHGGFGSAAVMIITSLMASDYTYETDQERINFAKFWLEDNCFHFSDISSDDPEGCVAWTGMWQSMFVLQTFAAHLNYTQGWVKVPALNSENDIMRASLALLAGAVKHALYLLSVGAMSFTITMATGKGKKKATTIRKGKASAVNGDIWEAVIGENESFSELLWGYDMCMLLQAIKNVPSTAMQGIVQQAQQYMKASSCGGWSKGADEPEEEIDEKYVNLLAFR
;
A
#
# COMPACT_ATOMS: atom_id res chain seq x y z
N MET A 1 -8.66 -5.09 25.88
CA MET A 1 -8.80 -5.42 24.44
C MET A 1 -10.22 -5.05 24.01
N ARG A 2 -10.43 -3.95 23.28
CA ARG A 2 -11.71 -3.77 22.55
C ARG A 2 -11.77 -4.88 21.52
N GLY A 3 -12.86 -5.65 21.53
CA GLY A 3 -13.02 -6.86 20.74
C GLY A 3 -12.98 -6.57 19.25
N MET A 4 -11.84 -6.83 18.62
CA MET A 4 -11.82 -7.09 17.19
C MET A 4 -12.69 -8.32 16.95
N SER A 5 -13.68 -8.21 16.08
CA SER A 5 -14.44 -9.38 15.68
C SER A 5 -13.48 -10.38 15.06
N LEU A 6 -13.58 -11.67 15.39
CA LEU A 6 -12.76 -12.72 14.76
C LEU A 6 -12.83 -12.66 13.23
N TYR A 7 -13.96 -12.18 12.69
CA TYR A 7 -14.16 -12.02 11.27
C TYR A 7 -13.25 -10.93 10.68
N SER A 8 -13.44 -9.68 11.09
CA SER A 8 -12.71 -8.53 10.51
C SER A 8 -11.26 -8.43 10.99
N GLY A 9 -10.96 -8.96 12.17
CA GLY A 9 -9.66 -8.81 12.82
C GLY A 9 -8.70 -9.98 12.69
N VAL A 10 -9.19 -11.15 12.24
CA VAL A 10 -8.35 -12.36 12.10
C VAL A 10 -8.64 -13.06 10.78
N PHE A 11 -9.92 -13.40 10.50
CA PHE A 11 -10.30 -14.15 9.30
C PHE A 11 -9.96 -13.39 8.01
N ILE A 12 -10.45 -12.16 7.83
CA ILE A 12 -10.17 -11.36 6.63
C ILE A 12 -8.66 -11.06 6.46
N PRO A 13 -7.93 -10.59 7.49
CA PRO A 13 -6.47 -10.45 7.42
C PRO A 13 -5.75 -11.73 6.98
N THR A 14 -6.18 -12.90 7.48
CA THR A 14 -5.58 -14.19 7.13
C THR A 14 -5.89 -14.60 5.70
N VAL A 15 -7.10 -14.32 5.20
CA VAL A 15 -7.47 -14.54 3.81
C VAL A 15 -6.63 -13.66 2.87
N ALA A 16 -6.48 -12.37 3.17
CA ALA A 16 -5.64 -11.46 2.38
C ALA A 16 -4.15 -11.82 2.44
N HIS A 17 -3.66 -12.28 3.58
CA HIS A 17 -2.30 -12.81 3.71
C HIS A 17 -2.09 -14.02 2.80
N ALA A 18 -3.00 -15.00 2.81
CA ALA A 18 -2.92 -16.17 1.94
C ALA A 18 -3.04 -15.80 0.45
N ALA A 19 -3.91 -14.85 0.11
CA ALA A 19 -4.05 -14.30 -1.24
C ALA A 19 -2.77 -13.60 -1.75
N GLY A 20 -2.00 -13.01 -0.84
CA GLY A 20 -0.72 -12.37 -1.10
C GLY A 20 0.48 -13.30 -1.27
N GLY A 21 0.28 -14.61 -1.10
CA GLY A 21 1.34 -15.63 -1.12
C GLY A 21 1.89 -15.93 -2.52
N GLU A 22 2.96 -16.72 -2.56
CA GLU A 22 3.76 -17.00 -3.77
C GLU A 22 3.02 -17.68 -4.94
N ASN A 23 1.94 -18.42 -4.66
CA ASN A 23 1.25 -19.26 -5.65
C ASN A 23 -0.17 -18.77 -6.02
N VAL A 24 -0.51 -17.54 -5.66
CA VAL A 24 -1.84 -16.98 -5.95
C VAL A 24 -1.67 -15.81 -6.90
N HIS A 25 -2.46 -15.79 -7.98
CA HIS A 25 -2.61 -14.58 -8.79
C HIS A 25 -3.42 -13.58 -7.95
N PRO A 26 -2.80 -12.52 -7.41
CA PRO A 26 -3.42 -11.74 -6.35
C PRO A 26 -4.67 -11.03 -6.88
N TRP A 27 -4.65 -10.57 -8.15
CA TRP A 27 -5.78 -9.86 -8.75
C TRP A 27 -7.00 -10.74 -9.04
N LEU A 28 -6.74 -11.94 -9.54
CA LEU A 28 -7.74 -12.85 -10.10
C LEU A 28 -7.66 -14.15 -9.32
N ILE A 29 -8.20 -14.14 -8.10
CA ILE A 29 -8.34 -15.35 -7.32
C ILE A 29 -9.59 -16.07 -7.82
N GLU A 30 -9.37 -17.08 -8.67
CA GLU A 30 -10.43 -17.93 -9.18
C GLU A 30 -11.20 -18.61 -8.04
N ASP A 31 -12.48 -18.89 -8.26
CA ASP A 31 -13.36 -19.42 -7.21
C ASP A 31 -12.89 -20.79 -6.69
N ASP A 32 -12.27 -21.58 -7.56
CA ASP A 32 -11.66 -22.88 -7.23
C ASP A 32 -10.45 -22.76 -6.30
N THR A 33 -9.84 -21.57 -6.22
CA THR A 33 -8.71 -21.21 -5.36
C THR A 33 -9.20 -20.47 -4.12
N LEU A 34 -10.12 -19.52 -4.29
CA LEU A 34 -10.65 -18.69 -3.20
C LEU A 34 -11.45 -19.53 -2.20
N ILE A 35 -12.36 -20.41 -2.65
CA ILE A 35 -13.18 -21.22 -1.74
C ILE A 35 -12.32 -22.11 -0.82
N PRO A 36 -11.28 -22.82 -1.31
CA PRO A 36 -10.34 -23.52 -0.44
C PRO A 36 -9.60 -22.62 0.55
N ILE A 37 -9.15 -21.43 0.13
CA ILE A 37 -8.51 -20.45 1.03
C ILE A 37 -9.48 -20.08 2.15
N LEU A 38 -10.69 -19.64 1.81
CA LEU A 38 -11.71 -19.25 2.78
C LEU A 38 -12.01 -20.39 3.76
N THR A 39 -12.18 -21.61 3.24
CA THR A 39 -12.56 -22.78 4.05
C THR A 39 -11.44 -23.17 5.02
N LYS A 40 -10.20 -23.24 4.54
CA LYS A 40 -9.04 -23.58 5.38
C LYS A 40 -8.81 -22.52 6.46
N THR A 41 -8.92 -21.25 6.11
CA THR A 41 -8.79 -20.14 7.06
C THR A 41 -9.92 -20.16 8.09
N TRP A 42 -11.16 -20.41 7.66
CA TRP A 42 -12.32 -20.49 8.56
C TRP A 42 -12.13 -21.56 9.62
N ASN A 43 -11.69 -22.76 9.21
CA ASN A 43 -11.47 -23.88 10.10
C ASN A 43 -10.39 -23.60 11.16
N VAL A 44 -9.38 -22.79 10.83
CA VAL A 44 -8.34 -22.37 11.78
C VAL A 44 -8.87 -21.29 12.72
N VAL A 45 -9.48 -20.24 12.18
CA VAL A 45 -9.91 -19.07 12.98
C VAL A 45 -11.07 -19.40 13.92
N TYR A 46 -11.97 -20.29 13.52
CA TYR A 46 -13.15 -20.68 14.30
C TYR A 46 -13.05 -22.10 14.89
N ALA A 47 -11.85 -22.67 15.00
CA ALA A 47 -11.62 -24.02 15.50
C ALA A 47 -12.26 -24.28 16.88
N ASP A 48 -12.23 -23.25 17.74
CA ASP A 48 -12.72 -23.29 19.12
C ASP A 48 -14.19 -22.88 19.25
N ASN A 49 -14.89 -22.61 18.15
CA ASN A 49 -16.30 -22.25 18.14
C ASN A 49 -17.16 -23.43 17.61
N PRO A 50 -17.79 -24.23 18.49
CA PRO A 50 -18.53 -25.43 18.07
C PRO A 50 -19.66 -25.15 17.07
N SER A 51 -20.30 -23.99 17.17
CA SER A 51 -21.40 -23.58 16.30
C SER A 51 -20.93 -23.21 14.89
N LEU A 52 -19.66 -22.82 14.72
CA LEU A 52 -19.11 -22.38 13.43
C LEU A 52 -18.10 -23.36 12.83
N LYS A 53 -17.58 -24.31 13.62
CA LYS A 53 -16.55 -25.28 13.22
C LYS A 53 -16.91 -26.13 11.99
N ASN A 54 -18.20 -26.42 11.79
CA ASN A 54 -18.68 -27.23 10.66
C ASN A 54 -19.37 -26.39 9.57
N TYR A 55 -19.21 -25.06 9.61
CA TYR A 55 -19.79 -24.20 8.59
C TYR A 55 -19.12 -24.46 7.24
N LYS A 56 -19.92 -24.80 6.23
CA LYS A 56 -19.45 -25.00 4.86
C LYS A 56 -19.59 -23.69 4.09
N ILE A 57 -18.45 -23.11 3.71
CA ILE A 57 -18.43 -21.96 2.80
C ILE A 57 -18.85 -22.46 1.41
N VAL A 58 -19.82 -21.78 0.82
CA VAL A 58 -20.36 -22.07 -0.51
C VAL A 58 -20.16 -20.88 -1.43
N LEU A 59 -19.98 -21.16 -2.72
CA LEU A 59 -19.95 -20.13 -3.75
C LEU A 59 -21.25 -19.32 -3.73
N GLY A 60 -21.13 -17.99 -3.74
CA GLY A 60 -22.28 -17.08 -3.62
C GLY A 60 -22.87 -16.95 -2.21
N GLY A 61 -22.27 -17.58 -1.19
CA GLY A 61 -22.68 -17.42 0.20
C GLY A 61 -22.27 -16.06 0.80
N ALA A 62 -22.82 -15.71 1.95
CA ALA A 62 -22.52 -14.44 2.64
C ALA A 62 -21.03 -14.27 2.94
N VAL A 63 -20.37 -15.30 3.49
CA VAL A 63 -18.93 -15.26 3.79
C VAL A 63 -18.11 -15.07 2.51
N TYR A 64 -18.49 -15.73 1.42
CA TYR A 64 -17.83 -15.59 0.13
C TYR A 64 -17.95 -14.16 -0.41
N HIS A 65 -19.16 -13.58 -0.44
CA HIS A 65 -19.37 -12.23 -0.97
C HIS A 65 -18.63 -11.17 -0.16
N VAL A 66 -18.71 -11.23 1.17
CA VAL A 66 -18.03 -10.28 2.03
C VAL A 66 -16.52 -10.43 1.90
N ALA A 67 -15.97 -11.65 1.88
CA ALA A 67 -14.53 -11.83 1.71
C ALA A 67 -14.04 -11.35 0.34
N LYS A 68 -14.79 -11.60 -0.75
CA LYS A 68 -14.46 -11.10 -2.08
C LYS A 68 -14.49 -9.58 -2.16
N GLN A 69 -15.46 -8.95 -1.49
CA GLN A 69 -15.50 -7.49 -1.35
C GLN A 69 -14.28 -6.98 -0.59
N CYS A 70 -13.96 -7.56 0.56
CA CYS A 70 -12.79 -7.18 1.36
C CYS A 70 -11.48 -7.33 0.57
N LEU A 71 -11.33 -8.38 -0.24
CA LEU A 71 -10.18 -8.55 -1.12
C LEU A 71 -10.13 -7.50 -2.24
N SER A 72 -11.27 -7.09 -2.77
CA SER A 72 -11.35 -5.99 -3.74
C SER A 72 -10.95 -4.65 -3.11
N GLU A 73 -11.39 -4.39 -1.88
CA GLU A 73 -10.98 -3.22 -1.08
C GLU A 73 -9.50 -3.26 -0.73
N TRP A 74 -8.96 -4.46 -0.43
CA TRP A 74 -7.54 -4.69 -0.21
C TRP A 74 -6.70 -4.33 -1.45
N HIS A 75 -7.10 -4.78 -2.65
CA HIS A 75 -6.43 -4.40 -3.90
C HIS A 75 -6.51 -2.89 -4.16
N GLY A 76 -7.71 -2.31 -4.02
CA GLY A 76 -7.92 -0.86 -4.19
C GLY A 76 -7.09 -0.03 -3.18
N GLY A 77 -6.88 -0.58 -1.99
CA GLY A 77 -6.03 0.00 -0.95
C GLY A 77 -4.58 0.22 -1.40
N PHE A 78 -4.04 -0.63 -2.27
CA PHE A 78 -2.69 -0.45 -2.82
C PHE A 78 -2.58 0.74 -3.77
N GLY A 79 -3.55 0.86 -4.69
CA GLY A 79 -3.63 2.03 -5.58
C GLY A 79 -3.76 3.33 -4.78
N SER A 80 -4.68 3.35 -3.81
CA SER A 80 -4.86 4.50 -2.93
C SER A 80 -3.59 4.85 -2.13
N ALA A 81 -2.93 3.84 -1.54
CA ALA A 81 -1.69 4.04 -0.80
C ALA A 81 -0.57 4.61 -1.68
N ALA A 82 -0.36 4.05 -2.88
CA ALA A 82 0.65 4.52 -3.81
C ALA A 82 0.42 5.99 -4.23
N VAL A 83 -0.84 6.33 -4.57
CA VAL A 83 -1.24 7.71 -4.89
C VAL A 83 -0.99 8.63 -3.69
N MET A 84 -1.37 8.23 -2.48
CA MET A 84 -1.14 9.02 -1.27
C MET A 84 0.35 9.26 -1.02
N ILE A 85 1.20 8.26 -1.15
CA ILE A 85 2.65 8.38 -0.92
C ILE A 85 3.27 9.38 -1.91
N ILE A 86 2.93 9.26 -3.20
CA ILE A 86 3.40 10.20 -4.22
C ILE A 86 2.86 11.61 -3.93
N THR A 87 1.58 11.74 -3.58
CA THR A 87 0.97 13.02 -3.21
C THR A 87 1.69 13.68 -2.04
N SER A 88 1.97 12.92 -0.98
CA SER A 88 2.69 13.41 0.19
C SER A 88 4.11 13.87 -0.16
N LEU A 89 4.80 13.15 -1.03
CA LEU A 89 6.12 13.57 -1.51
C LEU A 89 6.04 14.89 -2.29
N MET A 90 5.12 15.00 -3.26
CA MET A 90 4.93 16.23 -4.04
C MET A 90 4.58 17.42 -3.15
N ALA A 91 3.78 17.20 -2.11
CA ALA A 91 3.40 18.23 -1.15
C ALA A 91 4.54 18.67 -0.22
N SER A 92 5.55 17.83 -0.02
CA SER A 92 6.65 18.07 0.93
C SER A 92 7.83 18.87 0.36
N ASP A 93 7.91 19.02 -0.96
CA ASP A 93 9.08 19.59 -1.63
C ASP A 93 8.68 20.62 -2.70
N TYR A 94 9.21 21.83 -2.57
CA TYR A 94 8.97 22.97 -3.47
C TYR A 94 9.55 22.77 -4.88
N THR A 95 10.40 21.77 -5.09
CA THR A 95 10.88 21.43 -6.44
C THR A 95 9.77 20.84 -7.32
N TYR A 96 8.62 20.50 -6.74
CA TYR A 96 7.47 19.91 -7.44
C TYR A 96 6.26 20.85 -7.53
N GLU A 97 6.45 22.17 -7.50
CA GLU A 97 5.34 23.14 -7.56
C GLU A 97 4.57 23.09 -8.89
N THR A 98 5.26 22.83 -10.00
CA THR A 98 4.65 22.85 -11.34
C THR A 98 4.28 21.45 -11.83
N ASP A 99 3.25 21.38 -12.70
CA ASP A 99 2.85 20.12 -13.35
C ASP A 99 4.03 19.49 -14.12
N GLN A 100 4.87 20.31 -14.74
CA GLN A 100 5.99 19.83 -15.54
C GLN A 100 7.08 19.17 -14.69
N GLU A 101 7.39 19.73 -13.51
CA GLU A 101 8.34 19.12 -12.56
C GLU A 101 7.83 17.77 -12.08
N ARG A 102 6.54 17.69 -11.72
CA ARG A 102 5.90 16.44 -11.29
C ARG A 102 5.88 15.38 -12.40
N ILE A 103 5.59 15.78 -13.63
CA ILE A 103 5.66 14.89 -14.81
C ILE A 103 7.09 14.38 -15.03
N ASN A 104 8.09 15.26 -14.96
CA ASN A 104 9.48 14.89 -15.16
C ASN A 104 9.97 13.94 -14.06
N PHE A 105 9.60 14.20 -12.81
CA PHE A 105 9.84 13.30 -11.69
C PHE A 105 9.26 11.90 -11.97
N ALA A 106 8.00 11.83 -12.38
CA ALA A 106 7.36 10.54 -12.65
C ALA A 106 8.02 9.78 -13.81
N LYS A 107 8.42 10.49 -14.87
CA LYS A 107 9.15 9.90 -16.00
C LYS A 107 10.50 9.33 -15.57
N PHE A 108 11.26 10.05 -14.75
CA PHE A 108 12.52 9.56 -14.21
C PHE A 108 12.34 8.25 -13.45
N TRP A 109 11.35 8.17 -12.56
CA TRP A 109 11.10 6.95 -11.77
C TRP A 109 10.56 5.78 -12.60
N LEU A 110 9.90 6.05 -13.74
CA LEU A 110 9.44 5.02 -14.67
C LEU A 110 10.53 4.54 -15.63
N GLU A 111 11.49 5.40 -15.96
CA GLU A 111 12.63 5.06 -16.81
C GLU A 111 13.35 3.85 -16.21
N ASP A 112 13.52 2.81 -17.02
CA ASP A 112 14.15 1.54 -16.64
C ASP A 112 13.61 0.91 -15.33
N ASN A 113 12.38 1.27 -14.94
CA ASN A 113 11.75 0.89 -13.67
C ASN A 113 12.58 1.26 -12.42
N CYS A 114 13.22 2.44 -12.44
CA CYS A 114 13.93 3.05 -11.30
C CYS A 114 13.16 2.94 -9.98
N PHE A 115 11.82 3.02 -10.02
CA PHE A 115 10.96 2.92 -8.84
C PHE A 115 11.07 1.60 -8.05
N HIS A 116 11.80 0.59 -8.53
CA HIS A 116 12.10 -0.60 -7.73
C HIS A 116 13.28 -0.41 -6.78
N PHE A 117 14.22 0.49 -7.05
CA PHE A 117 15.52 0.49 -6.41
C PHE A 117 15.58 1.48 -5.23
N SER A 118 16.31 1.11 -4.17
CA SER A 118 16.50 1.98 -3.00
C SER A 118 17.51 3.09 -3.28
N ASP A 119 18.50 2.80 -4.12
CA ASP A 119 19.56 3.73 -4.48
C ASP A 119 19.92 3.56 -5.96
N ILE A 120 20.06 4.71 -6.63
CA ILE A 120 20.36 4.88 -8.04
C ILE A 120 21.51 5.89 -8.08
N SER A 121 22.70 5.45 -7.69
CA SER A 121 23.88 6.32 -7.66
C SER A 121 24.63 6.25 -8.98
N SER A 122 25.03 7.41 -9.50
CA SER A 122 25.89 7.54 -10.68
C SER A 122 27.38 7.56 -10.33
N ASP A 123 27.73 7.22 -9.09
CA ASP A 123 29.07 7.42 -8.52
C ASP A 123 30.07 6.32 -8.90
N ASP A 124 29.72 5.42 -9.82
CA ASP A 124 30.69 4.47 -10.35
C ASP A 124 31.74 5.21 -11.20
N PRO A 125 33.04 5.10 -10.90
CA PRO A 125 34.11 5.69 -11.69
C PRO A 125 34.12 5.27 -13.17
N GLU A 126 33.43 4.20 -13.55
CA GLU A 126 33.30 3.75 -14.95
C GLU A 126 32.09 4.36 -15.69
N GLY A 127 31.28 5.19 -15.03
CA GLY A 127 30.07 5.78 -15.61
C GLY A 127 28.88 4.82 -15.70
N CYS A 128 28.96 3.64 -15.08
CA CYS A 128 27.84 2.73 -14.92
C CYS A 128 26.98 3.18 -13.72
N VAL A 129 25.68 3.34 -13.89
CA VAL A 129 24.81 3.58 -12.72
C VAL A 129 24.82 2.31 -11.87
N ALA A 130 25.06 2.43 -10.56
CA ALA A 130 25.00 1.31 -9.62
C ALA A 130 23.59 1.24 -9.02
N TRP A 131 22.83 0.22 -9.42
CA TRP A 131 21.44 0.03 -9.00
C TRP A 131 21.43 -0.94 -7.82
N THR A 132 21.01 -0.49 -6.64
CA THR A 132 20.99 -1.35 -5.45
C THR A 132 19.61 -1.37 -4.79
N GLY A 133 19.37 -2.40 -3.97
CA GLY A 133 18.12 -2.59 -3.24
C GLY A 133 16.89 -2.71 -4.15
N MET A 134 16.93 -3.64 -5.11
CA MET A 134 15.75 -3.97 -5.92
C MET A 134 14.56 -4.33 -5.01
N TRP A 135 13.39 -3.78 -5.29
CA TRP A 135 12.16 -3.82 -4.50
C TRP A 135 12.21 -3.08 -3.15
N GLN A 136 13.17 -2.19 -2.95
CA GLN A 136 13.36 -1.45 -1.69
C GLN A 136 13.28 0.06 -1.86
N SER A 137 12.74 0.56 -2.98
CA SER A 137 12.44 1.99 -3.08
C SER A 137 11.46 2.43 -2.00
N MET A 138 11.51 3.72 -1.64
CA MET A 138 10.59 4.28 -0.64
C MET A 138 9.11 4.10 -1.03
N PHE A 139 8.78 4.16 -2.32
CA PHE A 139 7.40 3.98 -2.80
C PHE A 139 6.93 2.55 -2.57
N VAL A 140 7.78 1.57 -2.88
CA VAL A 140 7.47 0.15 -2.71
C VAL A 140 7.35 -0.18 -1.21
N LEU A 141 8.31 0.24 -0.39
CA LEU A 141 8.31 -0.05 1.04
C LEU A 141 7.13 0.59 1.78
N GLN A 142 6.83 1.85 1.52
CA GLN A 142 5.69 2.53 2.15
C GLN A 142 4.35 1.96 1.69
N THR A 143 4.20 1.61 0.41
CA THR A 143 2.98 0.96 -0.08
C THR A 143 2.85 -0.44 0.53
N PHE A 144 3.97 -1.15 0.75
CA PHE A 144 3.96 -2.45 1.40
C PHE A 144 3.55 -2.41 2.86
N ALA A 145 3.84 -1.32 3.58
CA ALA A 145 3.29 -1.12 4.91
C ALA A 145 1.75 -1.12 4.92
N ALA A 146 1.08 -0.70 3.85
CA ALA A 146 -0.39 -0.79 3.73
C ALA A 146 -0.87 -2.25 3.74
N HIS A 147 -0.17 -3.17 3.04
CA HIS A 147 -0.45 -4.60 3.12
C HIS A 147 -0.25 -5.12 4.54
N LEU A 148 0.90 -4.82 5.16
CA LEU A 148 1.24 -5.31 6.49
C LEU A 148 0.21 -4.85 7.54
N ASN A 149 -0.25 -3.60 7.44
CA ASN A 149 -1.33 -3.07 8.28
C ASN A 149 -2.67 -3.80 8.01
N TYR A 150 -3.01 -4.06 6.75
CA TYR A 150 -4.24 -4.77 6.39
C TYR A 150 -4.26 -6.21 6.92
N THR A 151 -3.11 -6.89 6.83
CA THR A 151 -2.96 -8.27 7.31
C THR A 151 -2.64 -8.34 8.80
N GLN A 152 -2.67 -7.23 9.53
CA GLN A 152 -2.43 -7.24 10.97
C GLN A 152 -3.46 -8.13 11.67
N GLY A 153 -2.99 -9.05 12.52
CA GLY A 153 -3.83 -10.04 13.20
C GLY A 153 -4.08 -11.33 12.43
N TRP A 154 -3.45 -11.52 11.26
CA TRP A 154 -3.48 -12.80 10.56
C TRP A 154 -2.89 -13.94 11.43
N VAL A 155 -3.33 -15.17 11.16
CA VAL A 155 -2.84 -16.38 11.83
C VAL A 155 -2.35 -17.41 10.81
N LYS A 156 -1.36 -18.20 11.20
CA LYS A 156 -0.81 -19.26 10.33
C LYS A 156 -1.87 -20.33 10.05
N VAL A 157 -2.12 -20.60 8.77
CA VAL A 157 -2.95 -21.68 8.25
C VAL A 157 -2.02 -22.71 7.60
N PRO A 158 -1.68 -23.82 8.29
CA PRO A 158 -0.67 -24.78 7.81
C PRO A 158 -0.90 -25.33 6.40
N ALA A 159 -2.16 -25.39 5.96
CA ALA A 159 -2.54 -25.89 4.63
C ALA A 159 -2.48 -24.85 3.50
N LEU A 160 -2.13 -23.59 3.81
CA LEU A 160 -2.00 -22.46 2.88
C LEU A 160 -0.62 -21.82 2.94
N ASN A 161 -0.01 -21.80 4.12
CA ASN A 161 1.24 -21.11 4.40
C ASN A 161 2.41 -22.09 4.36
N SER A 162 3.43 -21.80 3.54
CA SER A 162 4.69 -22.54 3.58
C SER A 162 5.54 -22.11 4.77
N GLU A 163 6.65 -22.80 5.04
CA GLU A 163 7.62 -22.34 6.06
C GLU A 163 8.26 -20.99 5.67
N ASN A 164 8.29 -20.69 4.37
CA ASN A 164 8.79 -19.45 3.78
C ASN A 164 7.61 -18.63 3.25
N ASP A 165 6.67 -18.32 4.15
CA ASP A 165 5.41 -17.64 3.86
C ASP A 165 5.64 -16.19 3.42
N ILE A 166 6.09 -16.05 2.18
CA ILE A 166 6.61 -14.81 1.63
C ILE A 166 5.52 -14.20 0.75
N MET A 167 5.19 -12.94 1.05
CA MET A 167 4.13 -12.16 0.42
C MET A 167 4.55 -11.62 -0.97
N ARG A 168 5.13 -12.49 -1.82
CA ARG A 168 5.67 -12.11 -3.13
C ARG A 168 4.60 -11.53 -4.05
N ALA A 169 3.41 -12.14 -4.07
CA ALA A 169 2.33 -11.67 -4.92
C ALA A 169 1.82 -10.30 -4.46
N SER A 170 1.69 -10.07 -3.15
CA SER A 170 1.40 -8.74 -2.61
C SER A 170 2.45 -7.71 -3.02
N LEU A 171 3.74 -8.05 -2.93
CA LEU A 171 4.84 -7.14 -3.27
C LEU A 171 4.89 -6.79 -4.76
N ALA A 172 4.60 -7.76 -5.63
CA ALA A 172 4.41 -7.47 -7.05
C ALA A 172 3.21 -6.53 -7.27
N LEU A 173 2.07 -6.81 -6.62
CA LEU A 173 0.83 -6.05 -6.81
C LEU A 173 0.95 -4.59 -6.39
N LEU A 174 1.56 -4.35 -5.23
CA LEU A 174 1.81 -2.98 -4.78
C LEU A 174 2.85 -2.25 -5.65
N ALA A 175 3.85 -2.97 -6.21
CA ALA A 175 4.80 -2.34 -7.12
C ALA A 175 4.13 -1.95 -8.44
N GLY A 176 3.18 -2.76 -8.92
CA GLY A 176 2.30 -2.38 -10.02
C GLY A 176 1.43 -1.18 -9.70
N ALA A 177 0.92 -1.07 -8.46
CA ALA A 177 0.17 0.10 -8.01
C ALA A 177 1.05 1.37 -8.01
N VAL A 178 2.31 1.28 -7.58
CA VAL A 178 3.30 2.36 -7.66
C VAL A 178 3.57 2.75 -9.11
N LYS A 179 3.86 1.78 -9.98
CA LYS A 179 4.07 2.00 -11.41
C LYS A 179 2.87 2.71 -12.05
N HIS A 180 1.66 2.27 -11.72
CA HIS A 180 0.43 2.89 -12.19
C HIS A 180 0.31 4.35 -11.73
N ALA A 181 0.49 4.62 -10.43
CA ALA A 181 0.38 5.98 -9.91
C ALA A 181 1.43 6.92 -10.53
N LEU A 182 2.66 6.45 -10.73
CA LEU A 182 3.70 7.20 -11.46
C LEU A 182 3.32 7.40 -12.93
N TYR A 183 2.79 6.37 -13.60
CA TYR A 183 2.33 6.48 -14.98
C TYR A 183 1.26 7.57 -15.14
N LEU A 184 0.24 7.56 -14.28
CA LEU A 184 -0.81 8.58 -14.28
C LEU A 184 -0.24 9.99 -14.10
N LEU A 185 0.76 10.15 -13.23
CA LEU A 185 1.43 11.43 -13.04
C LEU A 185 2.24 11.82 -14.29
N SER A 186 2.95 10.88 -14.91
CA SER A 186 3.81 11.12 -16.08
C SER A 186 3.05 11.55 -17.33
N VAL A 187 1.81 11.10 -17.49
CA VAL A 187 0.92 11.45 -18.62
C VAL A 187 -0.01 12.62 -18.29
N GLY A 188 0.09 13.18 -17.08
CA GLY A 188 -0.76 14.28 -16.61
C GLY A 188 -2.22 13.89 -16.32
N ALA A 189 -2.50 12.60 -16.15
CA ALA A 189 -3.82 12.08 -15.76
C ALA A 189 -4.07 12.15 -14.25
N MET A 190 -3.01 12.33 -13.45
CA MET A 190 -3.08 12.68 -12.03
C MET A 190 -2.80 14.18 -11.87
N SER A 191 -3.75 14.90 -11.27
CA SER A 191 -3.62 16.33 -10.92
C SER A 191 -3.83 16.53 -9.42
N PHE A 192 -3.55 17.73 -8.91
CA PHE A 192 -3.66 18.02 -7.48
C PHE A 192 -4.54 19.23 -7.22
N THR A 193 -5.46 19.09 -6.27
CA THR A 193 -6.17 20.23 -5.68
C THR A 193 -5.58 20.56 -4.33
N ILE A 194 -5.30 21.85 -4.12
CA ILE A 194 -4.75 22.36 -2.87
C ILE A 194 -5.84 23.12 -2.14
N THR A 195 -6.18 22.66 -0.94
CA THR A 195 -7.14 23.34 -0.08
C THR A 195 -6.41 23.95 1.10
N MET A 196 -6.48 25.28 1.21
CA MET A 196 -5.93 26.01 2.35
C MET A 196 -6.71 25.65 3.62
N ALA A 197 -6.01 25.26 4.68
CA ALA A 197 -6.63 25.06 5.99
C ALA A 197 -7.00 26.41 6.62
N THR A 198 -8.12 27.01 6.20
CA THR A 198 -8.65 28.20 6.89
C THR A 198 -9.27 27.78 8.22
N GLY A 199 -8.72 28.30 9.32
CA GLY A 199 -9.28 28.16 10.65
C GLY A 199 -10.79 28.49 10.69
N LYS A 200 -11.56 27.58 11.29
CA LYS A 200 -13.00 27.69 11.63
C LYS A 200 -13.82 28.63 10.73
N GLY A 201 -14.18 28.16 9.54
CA GLY A 201 -15.34 28.69 8.81
C GLY A 201 -15.14 28.81 7.30
N LYS A 202 -15.77 27.90 6.56
CA LYS A 202 -15.92 27.85 5.09
C LYS A 202 -14.68 27.37 4.32
N LYS A 203 -14.65 26.06 4.04
CA LYS A 203 -13.79 25.44 3.04
C LYS A 203 -14.10 26.03 1.66
N LYS A 204 -13.14 26.72 1.03
CA LYS A 204 -13.15 26.98 -0.41
C LYS A 204 -12.08 26.11 -1.05
N ALA A 205 -12.51 25.04 -1.71
CA ALA A 205 -11.63 24.26 -2.58
C ALA A 205 -11.25 25.14 -3.78
N THR A 206 -9.96 25.32 -4.03
CA THR A 206 -9.48 25.99 -5.24
C THR A 206 -8.84 24.92 -6.11
N THR A 207 -9.50 24.55 -7.20
CA THR A 207 -8.89 23.67 -8.20
C THR A 207 -7.78 24.45 -8.90
N ILE A 208 -6.53 24.16 -8.58
CA ILE A 208 -5.40 24.76 -9.30
C ILE A 208 -5.26 24.05 -10.64
N ARG A 209 -5.99 24.56 -11.65
CA ARG A 209 -5.67 24.32 -13.05
C ARG A 209 -4.75 25.46 -13.49
N LYS A 210 -3.44 25.21 -13.50
CA LYS A 210 -2.37 26.12 -13.94
C LYS A 210 -2.11 27.30 -13.00
N GLY A 211 -1.17 27.14 -12.08
CA GLY A 211 -0.57 28.26 -11.34
C GLY A 211 0.38 27.77 -10.26
N LYS A 212 1.53 28.44 -10.13
CA LYS A 212 2.54 28.21 -9.09
C LYS A 212 1.88 28.17 -7.71
N ALA A 213 2.02 27.05 -7.02
CA ALA A 213 1.56 26.90 -5.65
C ALA A 213 2.79 26.83 -4.74
N SER A 214 3.10 27.93 -4.05
CA SER A 214 4.05 27.86 -2.94
C SER A 214 3.30 27.28 -1.75
N ALA A 215 3.64 26.05 -1.37
CA ALA A 215 3.02 25.35 -0.25
C ALA A 215 3.31 26.10 1.05
N VAL A 216 2.26 26.59 1.71
CA VAL A 216 2.36 27.11 3.08
C VAL A 216 2.07 25.96 4.04
N ASN A 217 2.79 25.90 5.16
CA ASN A 217 2.52 24.95 6.24
C ASN A 217 1.02 24.94 6.59
N GLY A 218 0.34 23.82 6.29
CA GLY A 218 -1.10 23.63 6.51
C GLY A 218 -1.95 23.39 5.26
N ASP A 219 -1.38 23.41 4.06
CA ASP A 219 -2.10 23.11 2.81
C ASP A 219 -2.42 21.61 2.68
N ILE A 220 -3.67 21.28 2.37
CA ILE A 220 -4.12 19.90 2.11
C ILE A 220 -4.04 19.65 0.60
N TRP A 221 -3.15 18.74 0.20
CA TRP A 221 -3.04 18.25 -1.17
C TRP A 221 -3.93 17.03 -1.36
N GLU A 222 -4.77 17.07 -2.39
CA GLU A 222 -5.64 15.96 -2.78
C GLU A 222 -5.38 15.62 -4.25
N ALA A 223 -5.01 14.37 -4.53
CA ALA A 223 -4.85 13.88 -5.89
C ALA A 223 -6.21 13.63 -6.53
N VAL A 224 -6.36 14.09 -7.77
CA VAL A 224 -7.54 13.91 -8.61
C VAL A 224 -7.14 13.10 -9.84
N ILE A 225 -7.79 11.94 -9.99
CA ILE A 225 -7.57 10.96 -11.06
C ILE A 225 -8.89 10.78 -11.83
N GLY A 226 -8.82 10.67 -13.16
CA GLY A 226 -10.00 10.46 -14.01
C GLY A 226 -10.66 9.09 -13.80
N GLU A 227 -11.96 8.99 -14.05
CA GLU A 227 -12.74 7.76 -13.86
C GLU A 227 -12.26 6.56 -14.72
N ASN A 228 -11.61 6.84 -15.85
CA ASN A 228 -11.11 5.82 -16.78
C ASN A 228 -9.71 5.30 -16.43
N GLU A 229 -9.09 5.83 -15.38
CA GLU A 229 -7.70 5.57 -15.00
C GLU A 229 -7.62 4.64 -13.77
N SER A 230 -8.54 3.68 -13.72
CA SER A 230 -8.64 2.77 -12.57
C SER A 230 -7.50 1.74 -12.55
N PHE A 231 -6.94 1.50 -11.36
CA PHE A 231 -6.03 0.37 -11.14
C PHE A 231 -6.87 -0.91 -11.21
N SER A 232 -6.89 -1.56 -12.38
CA SER A 232 -7.75 -2.70 -12.71
C SER A 232 -6.99 -3.75 -13.53
N GLU A 233 -7.39 -5.02 -13.40
CA GLU A 233 -6.82 -6.12 -14.19
C GLU A 233 -6.93 -5.88 -15.69
N LEU A 234 -8.04 -5.30 -16.13
CA LEU A 234 -8.30 -5.05 -17.54
C LEU A 234 -7.24 -4.15 -18.18
N LEU A 235 -6.71 -3.20 -17.40
CA LEU A 235 -5.73 -2.22 -17.88
C LEU A 235 -4.29 -2.59 -17.50
N TRP A 236 -4.09 -3.26 -16.37
CA TRP A 236 -2.76 -3.46 -15.75
C TRP A 236 -2.36 -4.92 -15.56
N GLY A 237 -3.21 -5.89 -15.92
CA GLY A 237 -2.97 -7.33 -15.70
C GLY A 237 -1.68 -7.85 -16.36
N TYR A 238 -1.33 -7.33 -17.54
CA TYR A 238 -0.10 -7.71 -18.24
C TYR A 238 1.17 -7.28 -17.49
N ASP A 239 1.28 -5.99 -17.15
CA ASP A 239 2.40 -5.47 -16.34
C ASP A 239 2.51 -6.20 -15.01
N MET A 240 1.36 -6.50 -14.40
CA MET A 240 1.28 -7.26 -13.18
C MET A 240 1.84 -8.68 -13.31
N CYS A 241 1.51 -9.39 -14.37
CA CYS A 241 2.07 -10.71 -14.67
C CYS A 241 3.59 -10.66 -14.80
N MET A 242 4.14 -9.62 -15.42
CA MET A 242 5.59 -9.43 -15.55
C MET A 242 6.26 -9.22 -14.19
N LEU A 243 5.67 -8.38 -13.33
CA LEU A 243 6.16 -8.16 -11.96
C LEU A 243 6.09 -9.43 -11.10
N LEU A 244 5.00 -10.21 -11.23
CA LEU A 244 4.84 -11.50 -10.55
C LEU A 244 5.88 -12.54 -10.99
N GLN A 245 6.30 -12.52 -12.24
CA GLN A 245 7.40 -13.38 -12.71
C GLN A 245 8.74 -12.91 -12.16
N ALA A 246 9.00 -11.60 -12.16
CA ALA A 246 10.25 -11.03 -11.66
C ALA A 246 10.45 -11.30 -10.16
N ILE A 247 9.41 -11.13 -9.34
CA ILE A 247 9.53 -11.29 -7.87
C ILE A 247 9.84 -12.72 -7.43
N LYS A 248 9.49 -13.73 -8.24
CA LYS A 248 9.81 -15.15 -7.96
C LYS A 248 11.31 -15.41 -7.88
N ASN A 249 12.11 -14.58 -8.55
CA ASN A 249 13.56 -14.70 -8.53
C ASN A 249 14.20 -14.05 -7.30
N VAL A 250 13.44 -13.33 -6.47
CA VAL A 250 13.97 -12.70 -5.25
C VAL A 250 14.19 -13.75 -4.15
N PRO A 251 15.42 -13.91 -3.65
CA PRO A 251 15.72 -14.87 -2.58
C PRO A 251 14.89 -14.62 -1.32
N SER A 252 14.54 -15.69 -0.61
CA SER A 252 13.75 -15.60 0.62
C SER A 252 14.39 -14.74 1.71
N THR A 253 15.72 -14.74 1.81
CA THR A 253 16.48 -13.88 2.73
C THR A 253 16.36 -12.40 2.38
N ALA A 254 16.41 -12.06 1.09
CA ALA A 254 16.20 -10.68 0.62
C ALA A 254 14.74 -10.23 0.89
N MET A 255 13.77 -11.11 0.68
CA MET A 255 12.36 -10.84 0.99
C MET A 255 12.12 -10.54 2.46
N GLN A 256 12.77 -11.26 3.38
CA GLN A 256 12.70 -10.96 4.82
C GLN A 256 13.25 -9.56 5.12
N GLY A 257 14.36 -9.17 4.49
CA GLY A 257 14.90 -7.81 4.59
C GLY A 257 13.94 -6.73 4.09
N ILE A 258 13.25 -6.99 2.97
CA ILE A 258 12.22 -6.08 2.43
C ILE A 258 11.05 -5.92 3.42
N VAL A 259 10.53 -7.04 3.96
CA VAL A 259 9.45 -7.01 4.97
C VAL A 259 9.88 -6.23 6.20
N GLN A 260 11.09 -6.47 6.71
CA GLN A 260 11.62 -5.76 7.88
C GLN A 260 11.73 -4.24 7.66
N GLN A 261 12.17 -3.82 6.47
CA GLN A 261 12.22 -2.40 6.13
C GLN A 261 10.81 -1.80 6.01
N ALA A 262 9.88 -2.48 5.35
CA ALA A 262 8.50 -2.00 5.21
C ALA A 262 7.78 -1.86 6.57
N GLN A 263 8.09 -2.71 7.55
CA GLN A 263 7.54 -2.61 8.91
C GLN A 263 7.86 -1.28 9.59
N GLN A 264 8.94 -0.60 9.21
CA GLN A 264 9.31 0.71 9.78
C GLN A 264 8.30 1.81 9.43
N TYR A 265 7.53 1.62 8.35
CA TYR A 265 6.49 2.55 7.91
C TYR A 265 5.09 2.20 8.42
N MET A 266 4.94 1.12 9.19
CA MET A 266 3.66 0.81 9.82
C MET A 266 3.34 1.84 10.91
N LYS A 267 2.11 2.36 10.92
CA LYS A 267 1.66 3.27 11.99
C LYS A 267 1.66 2.49 13.30
N ALA A 268 2.28 3.04 14.35
CA ALA A 268 2.12 2.49 15.69
C ALA A 268 0.64 2.50 16.04
N SER A 269 0.05 1.33 16.32
CA SER A 269 -1.32 1.27 16.81
C SER A 269 -1.36 1.95 18.20
N SER A 270 -1.82 3.19 18.28
CA SER A 270 -1.98 3.88 19.56
C SER A 270 -3.09 3.18 20.35
N CYS A 271 -2.67 2.27 21.24
CA CYS A 271 -3.55 1.72 22.26
C CYS A 271 -3.64 2.75 23.41
N GLY A 272 -4.29 3.89 23.14
CA GLY A 272 -4.53 4.95 24.12
C GLY A 272 -5.90 4.78 24.77
N GLY A 273 -5.91 4.34 26.03
CA GLY A 273 -7.12 4.15 26.82
C GLY A 273 -7.88 5.45 27.06
N TRP A 274 -9.20 5.42 26.86
CA TRP A 274 -10.09 6.40 27.46
C TRP A 274 -10.09 6.21 28.98
N SER A 275 -9.42 7.11 29.68
CA SER A 275 -9.80 7.50 31.04
C SER A 275 -10.30 8.93 30.99
N LYS A 276 -11.51 9.13 31.53
CA LYS A 276 -12.14 10.44 31.70
C LYS A 276 -11.30 11.34 32.61
N GLY A 277 -11.15 12.59 32.20
CA GLY A 277 -11.20 13.75 33.09
C GLY A 277 -9.88 14.40 33.47
N ALA A 278 -9.86 15.72 33.20
CA ALA A 278 -9.03 16.79 33.77
C ALA A 278 -7.68 17.09 33.10
N ASP A 279 -7.65 18.33 32.60
CA ASP A 279 -6.55 19.23 32.25
C ASP A 279 -5.54 18.81 31.16
N GLU A 280 -5.56 19.61 30.08
CA GLU A 280 -4.50 19.69 29.08
C GLU A 280 -3.14 19.94 29.75
N PRO A 281 -2.10 19.30 29.21
CA PRO A 281 -0.95 20.06 28.78
C PRO A 281 -0.73 19.88 27.28
N GLU A 282 -0.27 20.96 26.66
CA GLU A 282 0.18 21.03 25.27
C GLU A 282 1.08 19.83 24.92
N GLU A 283 0.59 18.92 24.07
CA GLU A 283 1.44 17.88 23.49
C GLU A 283 2.31 18.51 22.40
N GLU A 284 3.55 18.78 22.81
CA GLU A 284 4.73 19.01 21.98
C GLU A 284 4.75 18.01 20.81
N ILE A 285 4.68 18.54 19.59
CA ILE A 285 4.76 17.75 18.36
C ILE A 285 6.15 17.10 18.35
N ASP A 286 6.19 15.77 18.47
CA ASP A 286 7.41 14.97 18.40
C ASP A 286 8.14 15.21 17.07
N GLU A 287 9.17 16.07 17.10
CA GLU A 287 10.04 16.47 15.99
C GLU A 287 10.75 15.29 15.29
N LYS A 288 10.61 14.06 15.82
CA LYS A 288 11.26 12.86 15.28
C LYS A 288 10.77 12.44 13.89
N TYR A 289 9.58 12.86 13.46
CA TYR A 289 9.05 12.48 12.14
C TYR A 289 9.34 13.49 11.03
N VAL A 290 9.78 14.70 11.36
CA VAL A 290 10.13 15.74 10.37
C VAL A 290 11.56 15.54 9.82
N ASN A 291 12.43 14.83 10.54
CA ASN A 291 13.83 14.62 10.15
C ASN A 291 14.12 13.43 9.22
N LEU A 292 13.12 12.61 8.84
CA LEU A 292 13.33 11.45 7.98
C LEU A 292 13.47 11.78 6.47
N LEU A 293 13.27 13.05 6.08
CA LEU A 293 13.41 13.52 4.70
C LEU A 293 14.54 14.55 4.53
N ALA A 294 15.38 14.74 5.54
CA ALA A 294 16.55 15.60 5.48
C ALA A 294 17.83 14.76 5.47
N PHE A 295 18.16 14.16 4.33
CA PHE A 295 19.52 13.69 4.07
C PHE A 295 20.10 14.45 2.88
N ARG A 296 21.21 15.14 3.16
CA ARG A 296 22.14 15.75 2.20
C ARG A 296 22.96 14.69 1.50
#